data_AF-A0A3M1M1P3-F1
#
_entry.id   AF-A0A3M1M1P3-F1
#
_cell.length_a   1.000
_cell.length_b   1.000
_cell.length_c   1.000
_cell.angle_alpha   90.00
_cell.angle_beta   90.00
_cell.angle_gamma   90.00
#
_symmetry.space_group_name_H-M   'P 1'
#
loop_
_entity.id
_entity.type
_entity.pdbx_description
1 polymer ?
#
loop_
_entity_poly.entity_id
_entity_poly.type
_entity_poly.pdbx_seq_one_letter_code
_entity_poly.pdbx_strand_id
1 'polypeptide(L)'
;FHIHPYHSVRYLRERILPAIEEGLARAGRRREEIALTSSIFVITGQDEEEMARRREEVRAQIAFYASTPSYRPVLEVHGWGEVGEQLSRLAARQRWGEMPALISDEMLESFAVIAPPEALAEEVQARYQGLLDRVAYYLPFIPGQDDAFWQQTVEAFHR
;
A
#
# COMPACT_ATOMS: atom_id res chain seq x y z
N PHE A 1 -5.22 -2.90 -15.32
CA PHE A 1 -5.81 -3.58 -14.16
C PHE A 1 -5.43 -2.81 -12.92
N HIS A 2 -6.40 -2.50 -12.05
CA HIS A 2 -6.15 -1.70 -10.85
C HIS A 2 -6.19 -2.60 -9.62
N ILE A 3 -5.08 -2.64 -8.89
CA ILE A 3 -4.94 -3.37 -7.63
C ILE A 3 -5.32 -2.42 -6.50
N HIS A 4 -6.02 -2.93 -5.49
CA HIS A 4 -6.44 -2.10 -4.37
C HIS A 4 -5.22 -1.67 -3.51
N PRO A 5 -5.21 -0.45 -2.93
CA PRO A 5 -4.05 0.05 -2.18
C PRO A 5 -3.67 -0.78 -0.96
N TYR A 6 -4.65 -1.43 -0.33
CA TYR A 6 -4.41 -2.41 0.72
C TYR A 6 -3.88 -3.74 0.15
N HIS A 7 -2.57 -3.77 -0.10
CA HIS A 7 -1.82 -4.96 -0.52
C HIS A 7 -0.41 -4.93 0.09
N SER A 8 0.24 -6.08 0.13
CA SER A 8 1.68 -6.21 0.42
C SER A 8 2.41 -6.80 -0.78
N VAL A 9 3.73 -6.63 -0.85
CA VAL A 9 4.56 -7.27 -1.90
C VAL A 9 4.37 -8.78 -1.92
N ARG A 10 4.30 -9.40 -0.74
CA ARG A 10 4.06 -10.84 -0.59
C ARG A 10 2.72 -11.26 -1.21
N TYR A 11 1.65 -10.53 -0.89
CA TYR A 11 0.33 -10.78 -1.48
C TYR A 11 0.31 -10.59 -3.00
N LEU A 12 1.02 -9.56 -3.52
CA LEU A 12 1.16 -9.38 -4.97
C LEU A 12 1.79 -10.61 -5.63
N ARG A 13 2.92 -11.08 -5.09
CA ARG A 13 3.68 -12.20 -5.65
C ARG A 13 2.95 -13.54 -5.52
N GLU A 14 2.37 -13.82 -4.36
CA GLU A 14 1.80 -15.15 -4.07
C GLU A 14 0.36 -15.32 -4.55
N ARG A 15 -0.40 -14.23 -4.71
CA ARG A 15 -1.83 -14.30 -5.03
C ARG A 15 -2.19 -13.55 -6.30
N ILE A 16 -1.77 -12.30 -6.43
CA ILE A 16 -2.28 -11.42 -7.49
C ILE A 16 -1.63 -11.72 -8.85
N LEU A 17 -0.30 -11.80 -8.90
CA LEU A 17 0.42 -12.07 -10.15
C LEU A 17 0.08 -13.45 -10.74
N PRO A 18 0.03 -14.56 -9.96
CA PRO A 18 -0.40 -15.85 -10.48
C PRO A 18 -1.82 -15.84 -11.04
N ALA A 19 -2.76 -15.17 -10.37
CA ALA A 19 -4.14 -15.06 -10.84
C ALA A 19 -4.24 -14.24 -12.15
N ILE A 20 -3.41 -13.20 -12.29
CA ILE A 20 -3.31 -12.41 -13.52
C ILE A 20 -2.74 -13.25 -14.66
N GLU A 21 -1.68 -14.01 -14.42
CA GLU A 21 -1.07 -14.91 -15.40
C GLU A 21 -2.05 -15.98 -15.90
N GLU A 22 -2.83 -16.58 -15.00
CA GLU A 22 -3.89 -17.52 -15.35
C GLU A 22 -4.94 -16.86 -16.25
N GLY A 23 -5.38 -15.65 -15.90
CA GLY A 23 -6.34 -14.87 -16.70
C GLY A 23 -5.80 -14.51 -18.10
N LEU A 24 -4.53 -14.12 -18.18
CA LEU A 24 -3.84 -13.81 -19.43
C LEU A 24 -3.73 -15.05 -20.33
N ALA A 25 -3.33 -16.20 -19.78
CA ALA A 25 -3.23 -17.45 -20.50
C ALA A 25 -4.58 -17.88 -21.07
N ARG A 26 -5.65 -17.79 -20.28
CA ARG A 26 -7.03 -18.09 -20.73
C ARG A 26 -7.50 -17.15 -21.83
N ALA A 27 -7.09 -15.89 -21.79
CA ALA A 27 -7.44 -14.89 -22.79
C ALA A 27 -6.52 -14.91 -24.03
N GLY A 28 -5.45 -15.71 -24.04
CA GLY A 28 -4.45 -15.69 -25.11
C GLY A 28 -3.69 -14.36 -25.21
N ARG A 29 -3.52 -13.66 -24.09
CA ARG A 29 -2.88 -12.33 -24.02
C ARG A 29 -1.52 -12.43 -23.33
N ARG A 30 -0.59 -11.54 -23.72
CA ARG A 30 0.72 -11.43 -23.07
C ARG A 30 0.71 -10.43 -21.92
N ARG A 31 1.69 -10.53 -21.02
CA ARG A 31 1.80 -9.66 -19.84
C ARG A 31 1.98 -8.19 -20.21
N GLU A 32 2.69 -7.94 -21.30
CA GLU A 32 2.95 -6.59 -21.83
C GLU A 32 1.69 -5.89 -22.38
N GLU A 33 0.61 -6.64 -22.62
CA GLU A 33 -0.65 -6.08 -23.15
C GLU A 33 -1.55 -5.50 -22.05
N ILE A 34 -1.14 -5.57 -20.79
CA ILE A 34 -1.82 -4.94 -19.67
C ILE A 34 -0.85 -4.12 -18.84
N ALA A 35 -1.35 -3.03 -18.25
CA ALA A 35 -0.68 -2.32 -17.18
C ALA A 35 -1.30 -2.67 -15.83
N LEU A 36 -0.47 -3.05 -14.85
CA LEU A 36 -0.82 -3.21 -13.45
C LEU A 36 -0.56 -1.89 -12.73
N THR A 37 -1.60 -1.37 -12.11
CA THR A 37 -1.58 -0.05 -11.48
C THR A 37 -2.12 -0.16 -10.07
N SER A 38 -1.57 0.60 -9.14
CA SER A 38 -2.09 0.67 -7.77
C SER A 38 -1.79 2.03 -7.16
N SER A 39 -2.61 2.47 -6.21
CA SER A 39 -2.11 3.45 -5.25
C SER A 39 -1.42 2.71 -4.10
N ILE A 40 -0.36 3.27 -3.54
CA ILE A 40 0.43 2.64 -2.48
C ILE A 40 0.45 3.51 -1.23
N PHE A 41 0.45 2.90 -0.04
CA PHE A 41 0.67 3.68 1.18
C PHE A 41 2.12 4.12 1.23
N VAL A 42 2.31 5.42 1.49
CA VAL A 42 3.61 6.02 1.74
C VAL A 42 3.54 6.79 3.05
N ILE A 43 4.61 6.70 3.83
CA ILE A 43 4.84 7.51 5.03
C ILE A 43 6.06 8.35 4.73
N THR A 44 5.84 9.64 4.52
CA THR A 44 6.88 10.61 4.16
C THR A 44 6.57 11.97 4.82
N GLY A 45 7.61 12.73 5.13
CA GLY A 45 7.52 14.02 5.82
C GLY A 45 8.88 14.72 5.87
N GLN A 46 8.87 16.04 6.05
CA GLN A 46 10.08 16.88 6.01
C GLN A 46 10.96 16.74 7.27
N ASP A 47 10.36 16.25 8.37
CA ASP A 47 11.02 16.05 9.66
C ASP A 47 10.46 14.84 10.41
N GLU A 48 11.08 14.52 11.55
CA GLU A 48 10.70 13.38 12.39
C GLU A 48 9.27 13.49 12.95
N GLU A 49 8.81 14.72 13.25
CA GLU A 49 7.47 14.96 13.79
C GLU A 49 6.40 14.66 12.74
N GLU A 50 6.59 15.15 11.50
CA GLU A 50 5.72 14.85 10.39
C GLU A 50 5.71 13.35 10.06
N MET A 51 6.90 12.73 10.02
CA MET A 51 7.02 11.28 9.80
C MET A 51 6.25 10.48 10.86
N ALA A 52 6.37 10.84 12.14
CA ALA A 52 5.67 10.18 13.23
C ALA A 52 4.15 10.35 13.11
N ARG A 53 3.68 11.56 12.80
CA ARG A 53 2.25 11.82 12.56
C ARG A 53 1.70 10.98 11.40
N ARG A 54 2.42 10.96 10.27
CA ARG A 54 2.04 10.19 9.08
C ARG A 54 2.04 8.69 9.33
N ARG A 55 2.97 8.20 10.15
CA ARG A 55 3.02 6.80 10.59
C ARG A 55 1.71 6.38 11.23
N GLU A 56 1.19 7.18 12.16
CA GLU A 56 -0.06 6.88 12.87
C GLU A 56 -1.32 7.07 12.00
N GLU A 57 -1.32 8.05 11.09
CA GLU A 57 -2.40 8.20 10.09
C GLU A 57 -2.51 6.96 9.20
N VAL A 58 -1.38 6.49 8.65
CA VAL A 58 -1.36 5.30 7.80
C VAL A 58 -1.66 4.04 8.61
N ARG A 59 -1.21 3.95 9.87
CA ARG A 59 -1.59 2.86 10.79
C ARG A 59 -3.10 2.76 10.95
N ALA A 60 -3.79 3.88 11.10
CA ALA A 60 -5.25 3.92 11.17
C ALA A 60 -5.92 3.52 9.85
N GLN A 61 -5.39 3.96 8.70
CA GLN A 61 -5.90 3.56 7.38
C GLN A 61 -5.77 2.04 7.16
N ILE A 62 -4.60 1.47 7.48
CA ILE A 62 -4.35 0.02 7.42
C ILE A 62 -5.34 -0.71 8.33
N ALA A 63 -5.52 -0.26 9.58
CA ALA A 63 -6.45 -0.88 10.51
C ALA A 63 -7.89 -0.89 9.99
N PHE A 64 -8.32 0.21 9.38
CA PHE A 64 -9.63 0.31 8.75
C PHE A 64 -9.80 -0.72 7.63
N TYR A 65 -8.88 -0.78 6.66
CA TYR A 65 -8.95 -1.76 5.58
C TYR A 65 -8.86 -3.20 6.11
N ALA A 66 -7.91 -3.48 7.00
CA ALA A 66 -7.72 -4.78 7.64
C ALA A 66 -8.96 -5.28 8.41
N SER A 67 -9.86 -4.39 8.83
CA SER A 67 -11.12 -4.74 9.49
C SER A 67 -12.20 -5.27 8.55
N THR A 68 -12.08 -5.02 7.24
CA THR A 68 -13.09 -5.43 6.27
C THR A 68 -12.87 -6.91 5.90
N PRO A 69 -13.88 -7.80 6.08
CA PRO A 69 -13.69 -9.23 5.88
C PRO A 69 -13.15 -9.64 4.51
N SER A 70 -13.46 -8.89 3.44
CA SER A 70 -12.96 -9.17 2.08
C SER A 70 -11.44 -9.01 1.93
N TYR A 71 -10.76 -8.29 2.83
CA TYR A 71 -9.31 -8.14 2.82
C TYR A 71 -8.56 -9.18 3.66
N ARG A 72 -9.27 -10.11 4.31
CA ARG A 72 -8.70 -11.21 5.09
C ARG A 72 -7.55 -11.94 4.36
N PRO A 73 -7.64 -12.28 3.05
CA PRO A 73 -6.56 -12.99 2.36
C PRO A 73 -5.23 -12.23 2.33
N VAL A 74 -5.26 -10.90 2.43
CA VAL A 74 -4.05 -10.06 2.47
C VAL A 74 -3.33 -10.22 3.81
N LEU A 75 -4.05 -10.47 4.91
CA LEU A 75 -3.48 -10.73 6.22
C LEU A 75 -3.03 -12.19 6.36
N GLU A 76 -3.79 -13.12 5.80
CA GLU A 76 -3.53 -14.56 5.89
C GLU A 76 -2.18 -14.97 5.28
N VAL A 77 -1.74 -14.32 4.19
CA VAL A 77 -0.40 -14.59 3.62
C VAL A 77 0.74 -14.28 4.59
N HIS A 78 0.48 -13.48 5.62
CA HIS A 78 1.44 -13.15 6.70
C HIS A 78 1.14 -13.88 8.01
N GLY A 79 0.08 -14.68 8.08
CA GLY A 79 -0.38 -15.31 9.33
C GLY A 79 -1.13 -14.36 10.27
N TRP A 80 -1.50 -13.15 9.84
CA TRP A 80 -2.19 -12.16 10.67
C TRP A 80 -3.73 -12.26 10.60
N GLY A 81 -4.24 -13.46 10.31
CA GLY A 81 -5.68 -13.71 10.20
C GLY A 81 -6.43 -13.30 11.46
N GLU A 82 -5.92 -13.64 12.64
CA GLU A 82 -6.57 -13.30 13.91
C GLU A 82 -6.64 -11.78 14.15
N VAL A 83 -5.58 -11.03 13.80
CA VAL A 83 -5.53 -9.57 13.97
C VAL A 83 -6.70 -8.91 13.25
N GLY A 84 -6.96 -9.26 11.99
CA GLY A 84 -8.09 -8.66 11.30
C GLY A 84 -9.44 -9.12 11.86
N GLU A 85 -9.55 -10.28 12.52
CA GLU A 85 -10.84 -10.71 13.14
C GLU A 85 -11.12 -9.85 14.37
N GLN A 86 -10.08 -9.56 15.14
CA GLN A 86 -10.14 -8.58 16.22
C GLN A 86 -10.54 -7.20 15.68
N LEU A 87 -9.91 -6.75 14.59
CA LEU A 87 -10.25 -5.48 13.93
C LEU A 87 -11.70 -5.45 13.43
N SER A 88 -12.19 -6.51 12.76
CA SER A 88 -13.59 -6.61 12.34
C SER A 88 -14.56 -6.47 13.52
N ARG A 89 -14.25 -7.11 14.66
CA ARG A 89 -15.06 -7.01 15.88
C ARG A 89 -15.05 -5.61 16.51
N LEU A 90 -13.94 -4.89 16.43
CA LEU A 90 -13.86 -3.50 16.89
C LEU A 90 -14.64 -2.56 15.96
N ALA A 91 -14.47 -2.71 14.64
CA ALA A 91 -15.19 -1.96 13.63
C ALA A 91 -16.71 -2.12 13.74
N ALA A 92 -17.20 -3.36 13.92
CA ALA A 92 -18.63 -3.64 14.13
C ALA A 92 -19.21 -2.95 15.38
N ARG A 93 -18.37 -2.61 16.36
CA ARG A 93 -18.74 -1.87 17.58
C ARG A 93 -18.37 -0.39 17.50
N GLN A 94 -17.96 0.09 16.32
CA GLN A 94 -17.54 1.48 16.06
C GLN A 94 -16.36 1.95 16.94
N ARG A 95 -15.51 1.01 17.41
CA ARG A 95 -14.35 1.29 18.27
C ARG A 95 -13.12 1.66 17.44
N TRP A 96 -13.26 2.64 16.55
CA TRP A 96 -12.25 2.99 15.55
C TRP A 96 -10.92 3.45 16.16
N GLY A 97 -10.97 4.21 17.26
CA GLY A 97 -9.76 4.74 17.92
C GLY A 97 -8.86 3.66 18.54
N GLU A 98 -9.37 2.44 18.74
CA GLU A 98 -8.59 1.33 19.34
C GLU A 98 -7.92 0.45 18.29
N MET A 99 -8.39 0.52 17.04
CA MET A 99 -7.94 -0.35 15.96
C MET A 99 -6.48 -0.14 15.57
N PRO A 100 -5.94 1.11 15.49
CA PRO A 100 -4.55 1.32 15.11
C PRO A 100 -3.56 0.57 16.02
N ALA A 101 -3.87 0.40 17.31
CA ALA A 101 -3.01 -0.28 18.27
C ALA A 101 -2.80 -1.78 17.97
N LEU A 102 -3.65 -2.39 17.13
CA LEU A 102 -3.49 -3.78 16.69
C LEU A 102 -2.59 -3.94 15.46
N ILE A 103 -2.20 -2.84 14.82
CA ILE A 103 -1.27 -2.86 13.70
C ILE A 103 0.14 -2.74 14.28
N SER A 104 0.96 -3.77 14.13
CA SER A 104 2.36 -3.73 14.54
C SER A 104 3.22 -2.89 13.58
N ASP A 105 4.44 -2.59 13.97
CA ASP A 105 5.40 -1.93 13.08
C ASP A 105 5.76 -2.81 11.88
N GLU A 106 5.89 -4.12 12.06
CA GLU A 106 6.07 -5.09 10.98
C GLU A 106 4.92 -5.05 9.96
N MET A 107 3.68 -4.98 10.44
CA MET A 107 2.51 -4.83 9.56
C MET A 107 2.57 -3.52 8.80
N LEU A 108 2.88 -2.42 9.48
CA LEU A 108 2.98 -1.10 8.87
C LEU A 108 4.02 -1.09 7.74
N GLU A 109 5.21 -1.60 8.02
CA GLU A 109 6.30 -1.73 7.05
C GLU A 109 5.97 -2.70 5.90
N SER A 110 5.09 -3.68 6.13
CA SER A 110 4.63 -4.61 5.10
C SER A 110 3.60 -4.02 4.13
N PHE A 111 2.90 -2.96 4.54
CA PHE A 111 1.86 -2.31 3.73
C PHE A 111 2.25 -0.92 3.21
N ALA A 112 3.23 -0.25 3.82
CA ALA A 112 3.64 1.09 3.44
C ALA A 112 5.14 1.18 3.10
N VAL A 113 5.49 2.08 2.19
CA VAL A 113 6.88 2.54 2.00
C VAL A 113 7.13 3.69 2.97
N ILE A 114 8.21 3.64 3.73
CA ILE A 114 8.54 4.64 4.75
C ILE A 114 9.89 5.24 4.39
N ALA A 115 9.89 6.50 3.97
CA ALA A 115 11.12 7.20 3.57
C ALA A 115 10.94 8.73 3.60
N PRO A 116 12.03 9.48 3.83
CA PRO A 116 12.01 10.92 3.62
C PRO A 116 11.80 11.25 2.12
N PRO A 117 11.32 12.46 1.80
CA PRO A 117 10.92 12.85 0.45
C PRO A 117 11.97 12.56 -0.63
N GLU A 118 13.25 12.82 -0.33
CA GLU A 118 14.37 12.65 -1.25
C GLU A 118 14.69 11.20 -1.61
N ALA A 119 14.35 10.25 -0.74
CA ALA A 119 14.60 8.82 -0.94
C ALA A 119 13.34 8.05 -1.37
N LEU A 120 12.15 8.66 -1.21
CA LEU A 120 10.88 7.96 -1.37
C LEU A 120 10.70 7.31 -2.75
N ALA A 121 11.08 8.02 -3.82
CA ALA A 121 10.93 7.47 -5.17
C ALA A 121 11.81 6.23 -5.40
N GLU A 122 13.04 6.24 -4.90
CA GLU A 122 13.96 5.10 -4.98
C GLU A 122 13.44 3.89 -4.19
N GLU A 123 12.97 4.12 -2.96
CA GLU A 123 12.39 3.07 -2.12
C GLU A 123 11.12 2.47 -2.73
N VAL A 124 10.28 3.29 -3.35
CA VAL A 124 9.09 2.83 -4.05
C VAL A 124 9.48 1.98 -5.26
N GLN A 125 10.47 2.41 -6.05
CA GLN A 125 10.97 1.63 -7.18
C GLN A 125 11.52 0.29 -6.69
N ALA A 126 12.41 0.29 -5.70
CA ALA A 126 13.01 -0.92 -5.14
C ALA A 126 11.95 -1.91 -4.65
N ARG A 127 10.87 -1.42 -4.01
CA ARG A 127 9.80 -2.27 -3.48
C ARG A 127 8.90 -2.88 -4.55
N TYR A 128 8.61 -2.14 -5.62
CA TYR A 128 7.57 -2.51 -6.60
C TYR A 128 8.09 -2.85 -8.01
N GLN A 129 9.40 -2.75 -8.25
CA GLN A 129 10.01 -3.11 -9.52
C GLN A 129 9.62 -4.53 -9.95
N GLY A 130 9.11 -4.65 -11.17
CA GLY A 130 8.64 -5.92 -11.74
C GLY A 130 7.28 -6.40 -11.20
N LEU A 131 6.67 -5.70 -10.26
CA LEU A 131 5.36 -6.05 -9.68
C LEU A 131 4.23 -5.14 -10.16
N LEU A 132 4.49 -3.84 -10.25
CA LEU A 132 3.55 -2.82 -10.72
C LEU A 132 4.17 -2.02 -11.86
N ASP A 133 3.36 -1.68 -12.86
CA ASP A 133 3.77 -0.87 -14.01
C ASP A 133 3.58 0.62 -13.74
N ARG A 134 2.63 0.99 -12.86
CA ARG A 134 2.38 2.38 -12.44
C ARG A 134 1.96 2.41 -10.98
N VAL A 135 2.45 3.41 -10.25
CA VAL A 135 2.07 3.67 -8.87
C VAL A 135 1.55 5.09 -8.73
N ALA A 136 0.60 5.27 -7.82
CA ALA A 136 0.24 6.57 -7.26
C ALA A 136 0.49 6.53 -5.76
N TYR A 137 0.88 7.65 -5.16
CA TYR A 137 0.93 7.73 -3.70
C TYR A 137 -0.49 7.90 -3.17
N TYR A 138 -0.83 7.13 -2.13
CA TYR A 138 -2.11 7.26 -1.43
C TYR A 138 -2.06 8.51 -0.52
N LEU A 139 -1.90 9.67 -1.17
CA LEU A 139 -1.84 11.00 -0.59
C LEU A 139 -2.78 11.90 -1.42
N PRO A 140 -3.42 12.89 -0.78
CA PRO A 140 -4.17 13.88 -1.54
C PRO A 140 -3.23 14.68 -2.45
N PHE A 141 -3.60 14.80 -3.72
CA PHE A 141 -2.98 15.75 -4.63
C PHE A 141 -3.84 17.00 -4.71
N ILE A 142 -3.28 18.14 -4.30
CA ILE A 142 -3.95 19.44 -4.35
C ILE A 142 -3.06 20.36 -5.18
N PRO A 143 -3.52 20.84 -6.36
CA PRO A 143 -2.72 21.72 -7.21
C PRO A 143 -2.20 22.94 -6.45
N GLY A 144 -0.89 23.22 -6.56
CA GLY A 144 -0.25 24.33 -5.86
C GLY A 144 0.22 24.01 -4.44
N GLN A 145 0.00 22.79 -3.96
CA GLN A 145 0.57 22.28 -2.70
C GLN A 145 1.60 21.21 -3.00
N ASP A 146 2.76 21.31 -2.35
CA ASP A 146 3.87 20.36 -2.47
C ASP A 146 4.32 20.12 -3.93
N ASP A 147 4.14 21.11 -4.81
CA ASP A 147 4.47 20.98 -6.25
C ASP A 147 5.92 20.52 -6.46
N ALA A 148 6.85 21.01 -5.64
CA ALA A 148 8.26 20.60 -5.70
C ALA A 148 8.45 19.10 -5.39
N PHE A 149 7.73 18.57 -4.39
CA PHE A 149 7.75 17.15 -4.05
C PHE A 149 7.18 16.31 -5.18
N TRP A 150 6.07 16.73 -5.78
CA TRP A 150 5.46 16.01 -6.90
C TRP A 150 6.35 16.04 -8.16
N GLN A 151 6.98 17.17 -8.46
CA GLN A 151 7.95 17.30 -9.55
C GLN A 151 9.15 16.38 -9.35
N GLN A 152 9.78 16.42 -8.17
CA GLN A 152 10.91 15.56 -7.82
C GLN A 152 10.54 14.07 -7.90
N THR A 153 9.34 13.72 -7.43
CA THR A 153 8.81 12.35 -7.53
C THR A 153 8.74 11.93 -9.00
N VAL A 154 8.08 12.72 -9.86
CA VAL A 154 7.94 12.41 -11.29
C VAL A 154 9.29 12.29 -11.99
N GLU A 155 10.22 13.22 -11.74
CA GLU A 155 11.57 13.19 -12.30
C GLU A 155 12.32 11.91 -11.91
N ALA A 156 12.19 11.46 -10.66
CA ALA A 156 12.85 10.25 -10.19
C ALA A 156 12.36 8.97 -10.89
N PHE A 157 11.11 8.91 -11.34
CA PHE A 157 10.55 7.78 -12.12
C PHE A 157 10.84 7.85 -13.63
N HIS A 158 11.39 8.97 -14.13
CA HIS A 158 11.76 9.15 -15.53
C HIS A 158 13.27 8.99 -15.81
N ARG A 159 14.07 8.75 -14.77
CA ARG A 159 15.50 8.39 -14.90
C ARG A 159 15.68 6.92 -15.22
#